data_AF-A0A1Q5QZD8-F1
#
_entry.id   AF-A0A1Q5QZD8-F1
#
_cell.length_a   1.000
_cell.length_b   1.000
_cell.length_c   1.000
_cell.angle_alpha   90.00
_cell.angle_beta   90.00
_cell.angle_gamma   90.00
#
_symmetry.space_group_name_H-M   'P 1'
#
loop_
_entity.id
_entity.type
_entity.pdbx_description
1 polymer ?
#
loop_
_entity_poly.entity_id
_entity_poly.type
_entity_poly.pdbx_seq_one_letter_code
_entity_poly.pdbx_strand_id
1 'polypeptide(L)'
;MNLALAAIRTAGMRDIIAGARALIFDVDGTLAETEEVHRRAFNEAFAEAGLDWFWDQVTYGRLLRVAGGKERIRAFDERNAVPMLTFADIADLHAIKTARYAALVAAGGCPLRPGVRAWLAGA
;
A
#
# COMPACT_ATOMS: atom_id res chain seq x y z
N MET A 1 4.69 -28.48 22.90
CA MET A 1 3.93 -28.49 21.63
C MET A 1 2.83 -27.44 21.76
N ASN A 2 2.87 -26.37 20.95
CA ASN A 2 2.04 -25.18 21.15
C ASN A 2 0.56 -25.49 20.85
N LEU A 3 -0.37 -25.16 21.75
CA LEU A 3 -1.80 -25.46 21.60
C LEU A 3 -2.40 -24.87 20.32
N ALA A 4 -1.90 -23.70 19.90
CA ALA A 4 -2.27 -23.07 18.64
C ALA A 4 -1.89 -23.90 17.41
N LEU A 5 -0.71 -24.55 17.43
CA LEU A 5 -0.24 -25.42 16.34
C LEU A 5 -1.01 -26.76 16.31
N ALA A 6 -1.48 -27.23 17.47
CA ALA A 6 -2.30 -28.45 17.55
C ALA A 6 -3.71 -28.23 16.98
N ALA A 7 -4.34 -27.07 17.27
CA ALA A 7 -5.67 -26.73 16.75
C ALA A 7 -5.71 -26.61 15.22
N ILE A 8 -4.63 -26.08 14.61
CA ILE A 8 -4.47 -25.99 13.14
C ILE A 8 -4.52 -27.37 12.47
N ARG A 9 -4.13 -28.45 13.17
CA ARG A 9 -4.10 -29.81 12.61
C ARG A 9 -5.46 -30.53 12.62
N THR A 10 -6.48 -29.99 13.30
CA THR A 10 -7.76 -30.69 13.50
C THR A 10 -8.99 -29.88 13.13
N ALA A 11 -8.93 -28.54 13.23
CA ALA A 11 -10.01 -27.65 12.83
C ALA A 11 -9.76 -27.06 11.44
N GLY A 12 -10.82 -26.85 10.65
CA GLY A 12 -10.69 -26.17 9.36
C GLY A 12 -10.30 -24.70 9.58
N MET A 13 -9.61 -24.09 8.60
CA MET A 13 -9.27 -22.66 8.66
C MET A 13 -10.50 -21.77 8.93
N ARG A 14 -11.68 -22.17 8.44
CA ARG A 14 -12.96 -21.49 8.71
C ARG A 14 -13.33 -21.50 10.19
N ASP A 15 -13.18 -22.62 10.87
CA ASP A 15 -13.50 -22.76 12.28
C ASP A 15 -12.54 -21.94 13.14
N ILE A 16 -11.27 -21.90 12.74
CA ILE A 16 -10.24 -21.08 13.38
C ILE A 16 -10.57 -19.58 13.26
N ILE A 17 -10.94 -19.13 12.05
CA ILE A 17 -11.34 -17.74 11.80
C ILE A 17 -12.62 -17.38 12.56
N ALA A 18 -13.64 -18.25 12.54
CA ALA A 18 -14.91 -18.03 13.21
C ALA A 18 -14.78 -18.00 14.74
N GLY A 19 -13.86 -18.79 15.30
CA GLY A 19 -13.55 -18.81 16.73
C GLY A 19 -12.56 -17.73 17.19
N ALA A 20 -12.02 -16.92 16.27
CA ALA A 20 -11.02 -15.92 16.61
C ALA A 20 -11.65 -14.78 17.42
N ARG A 21 -10.99 -14.42 18.53
CA ARG A 21 -11.40 -13.27 19.36
C ARG A 21 -11.12 -11.92 18.69
N ALA A 22 -10.19 -11.90 17.73
CA ALA A 22 -9.81 -10.73 16.96
C ALA A 22 -9.25 -11.17 15.61
N LEU A 23 -9.44 -10.32 14.60
CA LEU A 23 -8.88 -10.47 13.26
C LEU A 23 -8.16 -9.17 12.90
N ILE A 24 -6.91 -9.30 12.45
CA ILE A 24 -6.09 -8.17 12.01
C ILE A 24 -6.01 -8.24 10.51
N PHE A 25 -6.53 -7.22 9.85
CA PHE A 25 -6.48 -7.09 8.40
C PHE A 25 -5.35 -6.15 8.03
N ASP A 26 -4.53 -6.60 7.09
CA ASP A 26 -3.77 -5.67 6.27
C ASP A 26 -4.73 -4.78 5.44
N VAL A 27 -4.23 -3.68 4.90
CA VAL A 27 -5.01 -2.70 4.14
C VAL A 27 -4.80 -2.90 2.64
N ASP A 28 -3.56 -2.70 2.19
CA ASP A 28 -3.22 -2.63 0.77
C ASP A 28 -3.23 -4.01 0.12
N GLY A 29 -4.07 -4.21 -0.90
CA GLY A 29 -4.28 -5.52 -1.53
C GLY A 29 -5.11 -6.48 -0.67
N THR A 30 -5.52 -6.08 0.55
CA THR A 30 -6.33 -6.92 1.46
C THR A 30 -7.75 -6.38 1.61
N LEU A 31 -7.92 -5.11 1.99
CA LEU A 31 -9.26 -4.49 2.05
C LEU A 31 -9.70 -3.96 0.69
N ALA A 32 -8.75 -3.48 -0.11
CA ALA A 32 -8.97 -2.94 -1.45
C ALA A 32 -7.72 -3.14 -2.32
N GLU A 33 -7.87 -3.16 -3.64
CA GLU A 33 -6.74 -3.13 -4.56
C GLU A 33 -6.23 -1.67 -4.69
N THR A 34 -5.24 -1.28 -3.89
CA THR A 34 -4.81 0.12 -3.71
C THR A 34 -3.58 0.51 -4.51
N GLU A 35 -2.80 -0.46 -5.01
CA GLU A 35 -1.46 -0.20 -5.52
C GLU A 35 -1.43 0.69 -6.78
N GLU A 36 -2.41 0.55 -7.67
CA GLU A 36 -2.49 1.43 -8.84
C GLU A 36 -2.90 2.86 -8.46
N VAL A 37 -3.64 3.04 -7.37
CA VAL A 37 -3.97 4.36 -6.82
C VAL A 37 -2.73 4.98 -6.19
N HIS A 38 -1.92 4.19 -5.48
CA HIS A 38 -0.62 4.65 -5.00
C HIS A 38 0.32 5.05 -6.14
N ARG A 39 0.47 4.21 -7.18
CA ARG A 39 1.30 4.50 -8.35
C ARG A 39 0.87 5.79 -9.05
N ARG A 40 -0.44 5.98 -9.23
CA ARG A 40 -1.00 7.22 -9.77
C ARG A 40 -0.67 8.43 -8.89
N ALA A 41 -0.86 8.31 -7.57
CA ALA A 41 -0.56 9.39 -6.63
C ALA A 41 0.93 9.78 -6.62
N PHE A 42 1.85 8.81 -6.76
CA PHE A 42 3.29 9.10 -6.93
C PHE A 42 3.55 9.90 -8.21
N ASN A 43 3.03 9.45 -9.35
CA ASN A 43 3.24 10.14 -10.63
C ASN A 43 2.64 11.55 -10.65
N GLU A 44 1.45 11.75 -10.05
CA GLU A 44 0.87 13.09 -9.89
C GLU A 44 1.73 13.98 -8.98
N ALA A 45 2.30 13.42 -7.90
CA ALA A 45 3.20 14.16 -7.02
C ALA A 45 4.53 14.53 -7.70
N PHE A 46 5.09 13.66 -8.53
CA PHE A 46 6.31 13.96 -9.30
C PHE A 46 6.06 15.11 -10.28
N ALA A 47 4.96 15.07 -11.01
CA ALA A 47 4.57 16.13 -11.94
C ALA A 47 4.34 17.47 -11.22
N GLU A 48 3.70 17.45 -10.05
CA GLU A 48 3.49 18.65 -9.22
C GLU A 48 4.80 19.22 -8.67
N ALA A 49 5.75 18.37 -8.30
CA ALA A 49 7.09 18.77 -7.85
C ALA A 49 8.03 19.18 -9.00
N GLY A 50 7.58 19.13 -10.25
CA GLY A 50 8.38 19.46 -11.44
C GLY A 50 9.47 18.43 -11.76
N LEU A 51 9.35 17.21 -11.25
CA LEU A 51 10.25 16.09 -11.56
C LEU A 51 9.81 15.43 -12.86
N ASP A 52 10.77 15.04 -13.70
CA ASP A 52 10.55 14.30 -14.95
C ASP A 52 10.33 12.79 -14.73
N TRP A 53 10.11 12.39 -13.47
CA TRP A 53 9.96 10.99 -13.09
C TRP A 53 8.57 10.45 -13.45
N PHE A 54 8.56 9.23 -13.97
CA PHE A 54 7.34 8.49 -14.21
C PHE A 54 7.54 7.02 -13.89
N TRP A 55 6.74 6.50 -12.97
CA TRP A 55 6.71 5.08 -12.62
C TRP A 55 5.59 4.38 -13.39
N ASP A 56 5.99 3.66 -14.44
CA ASP A 56 5.14 2.66 -15.07
C ASP A 56 4.92 1.44 -14.16
N GLN A 57 4.06 0.51 -14.58
CA GLN A 57 3.74 -0.68 -13.77
C GLN A 57 4.96 -1.57 -13.52
N VAL A 58 5.88 -1.69 -14.50
CA VAL A 58 7.08 -2.53 -14.37
C VAL A 58 8.04 -1.94 -13.33
N THR A 59 8.28 -0.64 -13.41
CA THR A 59 9.12 0.11 -12.48
C THR A 59 8.51 0.09 -11.09
N TYR A 60 7.21 0.36 -10.97
CA TYR A 60 6.51 0.33 -9.69
C TYR A 60 6.53 -1.07 -9.06
N GLY A 61 6.30 -2.12 -9.85
CA GLY A 61 6.38 -3.51 -9.40
C GLY A 61 7.74 -3.91 -8.83
N ARG A 62 8.84 -3.37 -9.38
CA ARG A 62 10.19 -3.56 -8.81
C ARG A 62 10.35 -2.78 -7.51
N LEU A 63 9.84 -1.55 -7.47
CA LEU A 63 9.90 -0.66 -6.32
C LEU A 63 9.05 -1.14 -5.15
N LEU A 64 7.99 -1.94 -5.37
CA LEU A 64 7.19 -2.56 -4.31
C LEU A 64 7.99 -3.44 -3.34
N ARG A 65 9.18 -3.90 -3.76
CA ARG A 65 10.11 -4.65 -2.89
C ARG A 65 10.77 -3.79 -1.81
N VAL A 66 10.74 -2.47 -1.96
CA VAL A 66 11.22 -1.52 -0.95
C VAL A 66 10.02 -1.11 -0.11
N ALA A 67 10.00 -1.47 1.17
CA ALA A 67 8.91 -1.10 2.06
C ALA A 67 8.95 0.40 2.37
N GLY A 68 7.77 1.04 2.44
CA GLY A 68 7.64 2.45 2.77
C GLY A 68 7.76 3.39 1.56
N GLY A 69 6.90 4.43 1.53
CA GLY A 69 6.81 5.32 0.38
C GLY A 69 8.01 6.27 0.24
N LYS A 70 8.60 6.72 1.36
CA LYS A 70 9.78 7.59 1.35
C LYS A 70 11.03 6.83 0.94
N GLU A 71 11.18 5.62 1.47
CA GLU A 71 12.26 4.69 1.18
C GLU A 71 12.22 4.29 -0.31
N ARG A 72 11.01 4.12 -0.86
CA ARG A 72 10.82 3.84 -2.29
C ARG A 72 11.24 5.00 -3.18
N ILE A 73 10.88 6.24 -2.81
CA ILE A 73 11.35 7.45 -3.50
C ILE A 73 12.89 7.50 -3.45
N ARG A 74 13.47 7.33 -2.25
CA ARG A 74 14.92 7.34 -2.05
C ARG A 74 15.65 6.31 -2.92
N ALA A 75 15.16 5.07 -2.93
CA ALA A 75 15.75 3.98 -3.70
C ALA A 75 15.67 4.21 -5.22
N PHE A 76 14.69 4.99 -5.69
CA PHE A 76 14.60 5.41 -7.09
C PHE A 76 15.55 6.58 -7.37
N ASP A 77 15.56 7.61 -6.53
CA ASP A 77 16.42 8.79 -6.64
C ASP A 77 17.91 8.41 -6.76
N GLU A 78 18.37 7.50 -5.88
CA GLU A 78 19.72 6.94 -5.83
C GLU A 78 20.21 6.33 -7.16
N ARG A 79 19.30 5.99 -8.07
CA ARG A 79 19.61 5.34 -9.35
C ARG A 79 19.52 6.27 -10.56
N ASN A 80 18.92 7.44 -10.42
CA ASN A 80 18.50 8.25 -11.57
C ASN A 80 19.09 9.67 -11.61
N ALA A 81 19.42 10.30 -10.48
CA ALA A 81 19.72 11.73 -10.46
C ALA A 81 21.01 12.11 -9.72
N VAL A 82 21.70 13.13 -10.25
CA VAL A 82 22.70 13.94 -9.54
C VAL A 82 22.37 15.41 -9.83
N PRO A 83 22.14 16.26 -8.81
CA PRO A 83 22.18 15.98 -7.38
C PRO A 83 20.97 15.18 -6.90
N MET A 84 21.18 14.40 -5.84
CA MET A 84 20.13 13.63 -5.18
C MET A 84 19.21 14.54 -4.35
N LEU A 85 17.97 14.13 -4.17
CA LEU A 85 17.04 14.76 -3.24
C LEU A 85 17.53 14.64 -1.80
N THR A 86 17.30 15.69 -1.02
CA THR A 86 17.54 15.65 0.43
C THR A 86 16.44 14.83 1.12
N PHE A 87 16.66 14.44 2.38
CA PHE A 87 15.61 13.79 3.17
C PHE A 87 14.38 14.69 3.38
N ALA A 88 14.57 16.01 3.39
CA ALA A 88 13.47 16.97 3.48
C ALA A 88 12.64 16.97 2.18
N ASP A 89 13.29 17.05 1.02
CA ASP A 89 12.61 17.01 -0.28
C ASP A 89 11.80 15.71 -0.46
N ILE A 90 12.35 14.57 -0.03
CA ILE A 90 11.66 13.28 -0.07
C ILE A 90 10.44 13.28 0.86
N ALA A 91 10.55 13.89 2.05
CA ALA A 91 9.44 13.98 2.98
C ALA A 91 8.31 14.86 2.42
N ASP A 92 8.65 16.00 1.82
CA ASP A 92 7.70 16.92 1.20
C ASP A 92 7.01 16.27 -0.02
N LEU A 93 7.78 15.60 -0.88
CA LEU A 93 7.24 14.86 -2.02
C LEU A 93 6.28 13.74 -1.57
N HIS A 94 6.64 13.02 -0.50
CA HIS A 94 5.76 12.00 0.06
C HIS A 94 4.49 12.61 0.68
N ALA A 95 4.56 13.80 1.28
CA ALA A 95 3.40 14.51 1.80
C ALA A 95 2.43 14.89 0.67
N ILE A 96 2.93 15.42 -0.45
CA ILE A 96 2.15 15.69 -1.66
C ILE A 96 1.47 14.40 -2.14
N LYS A 97 2.23 13.31 -2.28
CA LYS A 97 1.69 12.00 -2.68
C LYS A 97 0.60 11.51 -1.74
N THR A 98 0.75 11.67 -0.43
CA THR A 98 -0.27 11.28 0.55
C THR A 98 -1.58 12.07 0.36
N ALA A 99 -1.48 13.38 0.14
CA ALA A 99 -2.64 14.21 -0.13
C ALA A 99 -3.34 13.80 -1.45
N ARG A 100 -2.57 13.55 -2.50
CA ARG A 100 -3.09 13.06 -3.80
C ARG A 100 -3.77 11.70 -3.66
N TYR A 101 -3.16 10.76 -2.95
CA TYR A 101 -3.76 9.45 -2.67
C TYR A 101 -5.10 9.57 -1.95
N ALA A 102 -5.17 10.40 -0.89
CA ALA A 102 -6.41 10.62 -0.15
C ALA A 102 -7.52 11.18 -1.05
N ALA A 103 -7.20 12.13 -1.92
CA ALA A 103 -8.14 12.70 -2.87
C ALA A 103 -8.65 11.66 -3.88
N LEU A 104 -7.76 10.81 -4.42
CA LEU A 104 -8.14 9.75 -5.37
C LEU A 104 -9.05 8.69 -4.72
N VAL A 105 -8.77 8.32 -3.47
CA VAL A 105 -9.63 7.40 -2.70
C VAL A 105 -10.99 8.04 -2.43
N ALA A 106 -11.04 9.29 -2.00
CA ALA A 106 -12.28 10.02 -1.74
C ALA A 106 -13.16 10.18 -3.00
N ALA A 107 -12.54 10.26 -4.17
CA ALA A 107 -13.23 10.28 -5.47
C ALA A 107 -13.79 8.91 -5.90
N GLY A 108 -13.68 7.86 -5.07
CA GLY A 108 -14.19 6.52 -5.37
C GLY A 108 -13.24 5.65 -6.20
N GLY A 109 -11.97 6.04 -6.33
CA GLY A 109 -10.98 5.33 -7.15
C GLY A 109 -10.52 3.98 -6.60
N CYS A 110 -10.95 3.57 -5.40
CA CYS A 110 -10.50 2.36 -4.74
C CYS A 110 -11.66 1.63 -4.03
N PRO A 111 -12.44 0.80 -4.73
CA PRO A 111 -13.53 0.04 -4.11
C PRO A 111 -12.96 -1.09 -3.24
N LEU A 112 -13.71 -1.45 -2.20
CA LEU A 112 -13.40 -2.61 -1.36
C LEU A 112 -13.38 -3.91 -2.17
N ARG A 113 -12.50 -4.85 -1.79
CA ARG A 113 -12.48 -6.20 -2.36
C ARG A 113 -13.80 -6.93 -2.07
N PRO A 114 -14.24 -7.84 -2.96
CA PRO A 114 -15.44 -8.63 -2.74
C PRO A 114 -15.46 -9.30 -1.36
N GLY A 115 -16.59 -9.20 -0.66
CA GLY A 115 -16.76 -9.79 0.67
C GLY A 115 -16.32 -8.90 1.84
N VAL A 116 -15.42 -7.93 1.65
CA VAL A 116 -14.93 -7.07 2.74
C VAL A 116 -16.06 -6.26 3.37
N ARG A 117 -16.90 -5.63 2.54
CA ARG A 117 -18.07 -4.87 3.02
C ARG A 117 -19.05 -5.75 3.79
N ALA A 118 -19.37 -6.92 3.24
CA ALA A 118 -20.29 -7.87 3.88
C ALA A 118 -19.72 -8.38 5.21
N TRP A 119 -18.42 -8.61 5.26
CA TRP A 119 -17.71 -9.04 6.46
C TRP A 119 -17.75 -7.96 7.55
N LEU A 120 -17.38 -6.72 7.22
CA LEU A 120 -17.41 -5.59 8.17
C LEU A 120 -18.81 -5.26 8.69
N ALA A 121 -19.85 -5.49 7.89
CA ALA A 121 -21.24 -5.24 8.30
C ALA A 121 -21.84 -6.35 9.18
N GLY A 122 -21.26 -7.56 9.13
CA GLY A 122 -21.70 -8.72 9.91
C GLY A 122 -20.79 -9.07 11.09
N ALA A 123 -19.70 -8.31 11.27
CA ALA A 123 -18.76 -8.43 12.39
C ALA A 123 -19.25 -7.69 13.65
#